data_AF-A0A1H0B9L7-F1
#
_entry.id   AF-A0A1H0B9L7-F1
#
_cell.length_a   1.000
_cell.length_b   1.000
_cell.length_c   1.000
_cell.angle_alpha   90.00
_cell.angle_beta   90.00
_cell.angle_gamma   90.00
#
_symmetry.space_group_name_H-M   'P 1'
#
loop_
_entity.id
_entity.type
_entity.pdbx_description
1 polymer ?
#
loop_
_entity_poly.entity_id
_entity_poly.type
_entity_poly.pdbx_seq_one_letter_code
_entity_poly.pdbx_strand_id
1 'polypeptide(L)'
;MRSPAPLLRSALAGAAAVVLLTACGGSGDDEPAAAPSTSAPATSASAPSSGTAAPDPAAEQFCGDMTSAFTEVQGSLAAATPEDVATRLPEAVTRLDQVQAPAEIADDWAALLDGLRRLSDTVGTLDLGTPEGQQAYADASTRIGQEIGPAETALSDYVAANCTPTSASPTG
;
A
#
# COMPACT_ATOMS: atom_id res chain seq x y z
N MET A 1 -23.53 34.27 -44.75
CA MET A 1 -22.60 33.16 -45.05
C MET A 1 -22.69 32.20 -43.86
N ARG A 2 -23.69 31.31 -43.80
CA ARG A 2 -23.63 29.86 -44.16
C ARG A 2 -22.40 29.13 -43.60
N SER A 3 -22.64 28.35 -42.54
CA SER A 3 -21.74 27.38 -41.89
C SER A 3 -21.24 26.29 -42.86
N PRO A 4 -20.27 25.43 -42.45
CA PRO A 4 -20.64 24.22 -41.71
C PRO A 4 -19.64 23.75 -40.63
N ALA A 5 -20.18 23.10 -39.60
CA ALA A 5 -19.47 22.15 -38.75
C ALA A 5 -19.64 20.72 -39.32
N PRO A 6 -18.59 19.89 -39.26
CA PRO A 6 -18.73 18.44 -39.12
C PRO A 6 -17.95 17.97 -37.86
N LEU A 7 -18.59 17.41 -36.84
CA LEU A 7 -18.87 15.96 -36.72
C LEU A 7 -17.68 15.06 -37.09
N LEU A 8 -16.83 14.75 -36.10
CA LEU A 8 -16.25 13.41 -35.97
C LEU A 8 -16.36 12.94 -34.51
N ARG A 9 -17.48 12.25 -34.26
CA ARG A 9 -17.58 11.20 -33.25
C ARG A 9 -16.74 10.01 -33.73
N SER A 10 -15.73 9.61 -32.98
CA SER A 10 -15.07 8.30 -33.09
C SER A 10 -14.69 7.90 -31.66
N ALA A 11 -15.57 7.23 -30.92
CA ALA A 11 -15.68 5.77 -30.89
C ALA A 11 -14.31 5.10 -30.58
N LEU A 12 -13.79 5.27 -29.36
CA LEU A 12 -12.84 4.32 -28.81
C LEU A 12 -13.62 3.21 -28.10
N ALA A 13 -13.89 2.16 -28.86
CA ALA A 13 -14.28 0.87 -28.35
C ALA A 13 -13.03 0.04 -28.02
N GLY A 14 -13.01 -0.52 -26.81
CA GLY A 14 -12.52 -1.87 -26.49
C GLY A 14 -11.06 -2.24 -26.79
N ALA A 15 -10.28 -2.41 -25.71
CA ALA A 15 -9.29 -3.48 -25.62
C ALA A 15 -9.02 -3.81 -24.13
N ALA A 16 -9.81 -4.72 -23.57
CA ALA A 16 -9.45 -5.41 -22.33
C ALA A 16 -8.42 -6.48 -22.68
N ALA A 17 -7.14 -6.22 -22.39
CA ALA A 17 -6.09 -7.22 -22.48
C ALA A 17 -6.04 -7.99 -21.15
N VAL A 18 -6.68 -9.15 -21.12
CA VAL A 18 -6.53 -10.13 -20.04
C VAL A 18 -5.19 -10.84 -20.25
N VAL A 19 -4.17 -10.48 -19.48
CA VAL A 19 -2.91 -11.24 -19.43
C VAL A 19 -3.13 -12.40 -18.47
N LEU A 20 -3.45 -13.56 -19.03
CA LEU A 20 -3.42 -14.84 -18.33
C LEU A 20 -1.95 -15.16 -18.02
N LEU A 21 -1.52 -14.91 -16.78
CA LEU A 21 -0.26 -15.41 -16.28
C LEU A 21 -0.28 -16.94 -16.33
N THR A 22 0.63 -17.43 -17.16
CA THR A 22 0.96 -18.80 -17.43
C THR A 22 1.19 -19.59 -16.14
N ALA A 23 0.30 -20.55 -15.90
CA ALA A 23 0.56 -21.73 -15.11
C ALA A 23 1.79 -22.44 -15.70
N CYS A 24 2.96 -22.25 -15.09
CA CYS A 24 4.13 -23.07 -15.32
C CYS A 24 3.98 -24.33 -14.47
N GLY A 25 3.25 -25.30 -15.01
CA GLY A 25 3.30 -26.69 -14.57
C GLY A 25 4.59 -27.33 -15.06
N GLY A 26 5.36 -27.88 -14.12
CA GLY A 26 6.53 -28.73 -14.40
C GLY A 26 6.34 -30.07 -13.71
N SER A 27 5.99 -31.10 -14.49
CA SER A 27 5.96 -32.51 -14.06
C SER A 27 7.36 -33.11 -14.16
N GLY A 28 7.79 -33.85 -13.13
CA GLY A 28 8.96 -34.71 -13.16
C GLY A 28 8.61 -36.06 -12.52
N ASP A 29 8.59 -37.10 -13.34
CA ASP A 29 8.45 -38.52 -12.97
C ASP A 29 9.85 -39.14 -13.00
N ASP A 30 10.30 -39.71 -11.87
CA ASP A 30 11.42 -40.65 -11.80
C ASP A 30 11.23 -41.56 -10.56
N GLU A 31 10.77 -42.78 -10.80
CA GLU A 31 10.96 -43.96 -9.94
C GLU A 31 12.28 -44.65 -10.38
N PRO A 32 13.08 -45.32 -9.53
CA PRO A 32 12.60 -46.40 -8.66
C PRO A 32 13.34 -46.61 -7.31
N ALA A 33 12.73 -47.44 -6.45
CA ALA A 33 13.33 -48.56 -5.70
C ALA A 33 12.79 -48.71 -4.26
N ALA A 34 12.19 -49.87 -4.03
CA ALA A 34 11.62 -50.31 -2.76
C ALA A 34 12.68 -50.70 -1.70
N ALA A 35 12.36 -50.42 -0.42
CA ALA A 35 12.80 -51.18 0.75
C ALA A 35 11.88 -50.87 1.97
N PRO A 36 11.80 -51.74 2.98
CA PRO A 36 10.55 -52.10 3.66
C PRO A 36 10.17 -51.27 4.89
N SER A 37 8.88 -51.42 5.22
CA SER A 37 8.14 -50.94 6.39
C SER A 37 8.90 -50.94 7.71
N THR A 38 8.88 -49.80 8.38
CA THR A 38 8.94 -49.70 9.84
C THR A 38 7.79 -48.80 10.29
N SER A 39 6.83 -49.37 11.00
CA SER A 39 5.71 -48.65 11.60
C SER A 39 6.19 -47.78 12.76
N ALA A 40 5.89 -46.49 12.69
CA ALA A 40 5.97 -45.53 13.80
C ALA A 40 4.71 -44.64 13.76
N PRO A 41 4.25 -44.12 14.91
CA PRO A 41 2.85 -43.81 15.15
C PRO A 41 2.35 -42.62 14.33
N ALA A 42 1.07 -42.67 13.99
CA ALA A 42 0.33 -41.60 13.35
C ALA A 42 0.36 -40.34 14.23
N THR A 43 1.30 -39.44 13.93
CA THR A 43 1.10 -38.03 14.22
C THR A 43 -0.04 -37.59 13.31
N SER A 44 -1.19 -37.28 13.90
CA SER A 44 -2.31 -36.65 13.21
C SER A 44 -1.79 -35.43 12.47
N ALA A 45 -1.59 -35.57 11.17
CA ALA A 45 -1.43 -34.45 10.27
C ALA A 45 -2.77 -33.73 10.28
N SER A 46 -2.88 -32.67 11.10
CA SER A 46 -3.89 -31.66 10.88
C SER A 46 -3.67 -31.12 9.48
N ALA A 47 -4.51 -31.56 8.55
CA ALA A 47 -4.58 -30.95 7.23
C ALA A 47 -4.71 -29.44 7.41
N PRO A 48 -3.97 -28.59 6.66
CA PRO A 48 -4.33 -27.20 6.60
C PRO A 48 -5.76 -27.19 6.05
N SER A 49 -6.68 -26.72 6.88
CA SER A 49 -8.05 -26.51 6.45
C SER A 49 -7.95 -25.49 5.33
N SER A 50 -8.17 -25.91 4.09
CA SER A 50 -8.58 -25.03 2.99
C SER A 50 -9.98 -24.50 3.31
N GLY A 51 -10.11 -23.81 4.43
CA GLY A 51 -11.18 -22.85 4.65
C GLY A 51 -10.72 -21.58 3.97
N THR A 52 -11.64 -20.91 3.27
CA THR A 52 -11.58 -19.46 3.14
C THR A 52 -11.29 -18.92 4.54
N ALA A 53 -10.02 -18.59 4.81
CA ALA A 53 -9.63 -17.96 6.05
C ALA A 53 -10.49 -16.71 6.17
N ALA A 54 -11.14 -16.52 7.30
CA ALA A 54 -11.78 -15.25 7.59
C ALA A 54 -10.73 -14.14 7.40
N PRO A 55 -11.14 -12.95 6.91
CA PRO A 55 -10.22 -11.83 6.81
C PRO A 55 -9.53 -11.63 8.17
N ASP A 56 -8.23 -11.39 8.13
CA ASP A 56 -7.47 -11.18 9.36
C ASP A 56 -7.98 -9.91 10.05
N PRO A 57 -8.48 -9.99 11.30
CA PRO A 57 -9.14 -8.86 11.94
C PRO A 57 -8.16 -7.70 12.23
N ALA A 58 -6.85 -7.97 12.32
CA ALA A 58 -5.85 -6.91 12.47
C ALA A 58 -5.62 -6.17 11.15
N ALA A 59 -5.66 -6.88 10.02
CA ALA A 59 -5.61 -6.25 8.70
C ALA A 59 -6.83 -5.34 8.46
N GLU A 60 -8.04 -5.80 8.78
CA GLU A 60 -9.27 -4.99 8.64
C GLU A 60 -9.23 -3.72 9.49
N GLN A 61 -8.78 -3.81 10.74
CA GLN A 61 -8.60 -2.65 11.62
C GLN A 61 -7.55 -1.68 11.07
N PHE A 62 -6.38 -2.20 10.68
CA PHE A 62 -5.33 -1.38 10.08
C PHE A 62 -5.82 -0.63 8.84
N CYS A 63 -6.51 -1.30 7.93
CA CYS A 63 -7.05 -0.68 6.71
C CYS A 63 -8.04 0.46 7.04
N GLY A 64 -8.91 0.27 8.03
CA GLY A 64 -9.85 1.29 8.50
C GLY A 64 -9.15 2.49 9.13
N ASP A 65 -8.25 2.24 10.09
CA ASP A 65 -7.51 3.26 10.81
C ASP A 65 -6.60 4.06 9.87
N MET A 66 -5.90 3.38 8.96
CA MET A 66 -5.05 4.00 7.95
C MET A 66 -5.86 4.91 7.02
N THR A 67 -7.00 4.45 6.52
CA THR A 67 -7.87 5.26 5.65
C THR A 67 -8.39 6.52 6.38
N SER A 68 -8.82 6.38 7.65
CA SER A 68 -9.26 7.52 8.45
C SER A 68 -8.13 8.51 8.70
N ALA A 69 -6.98 8.02 9.15
CA ALA A 69 -5.81 8.84 9.43
C ALA A 69 -5.33 9.60 8.20
N PHE A 70 -5.19 8.94 7.05
CA PHE A 70 -4.80 9.60 5.81
C PHE A 70 -5.84 10.61 5.31
N THR A 71 -7.13 10.34 5.48
CA THR A 71 -8.19 11.30 5.09
C THR A 71 -8.13 12.56 5.96
N GLU A 72 -7.94 12.40 7.26
CA GLU A 72 -7.81 13.51 8.20
C GLU A 72 -6.54 14.33 7.95
N VAL A 73 -5.40 13.66 7.71
CA VAL A 73 -4.13 14.30 7.36
C VAL A 73 -4.24 15.08 6.05
N GLN A 74 -4.79 14.47 5.00
CA GLN A 74 -4.98 15.14 3.72
C GLN A 74 -5.91 16.35 3.84
N GLY A 75 -7.02 16.23 4.59
CA GLY A 75 -7.92 17.34 4.85
C GLY A 75 -7.23 18.49 5.61
N SER A 76 -6.38 18.15 6.58
CA SER A 76 -5.59 19.13 7.35
C SER A 76 -4.58 19.86 6.47
N LEU A 77 -3.82 19.13 5.66
CA LEU A 77 -2.79 19.68 4.78
C LEU A 77 -3.37 20.44 3.58
N ALA A 78 -4.50 20.01 3.03
CA ALA A 78 -5.17 20.72 1.93
C ALA A 78 -5.70 22.11 2.35
N ALA A 79 -6.00 22.29 3.63
CA ALA A 79 -6.39 23.58 4.19
C ALA A 79 -5.22 24.45 4.67
N ALA A 80 -3.99 23.91 4.63
CA ALA A 80 -2.80 24.56 5.16
C ALA A 80 -2.17 25.52 4.13
N THR A 81 -1.67 26.67 4.60
CA THR A 81 -0.76 27.50 3.82
C THR A 81 0.67 26.92 3.88
N PRO A 82 1.60 27.32 2.99
CA PRO A 82 2.99 26.85 3.05
C PRO A 82 3.67 27.08 4.40
N GLU A 83 3.28 28.15 5.09
CA GLU A 83 3.77 28.53 6.41
C GLU A 83 3.25 27.58 7.51
N ASP A 84 2.04 27.05 7.33
CA ASP A 84 1.41 26.11 8.26
C ASP A 84 1.99 24.69 8.15
N VAL A 85 2.64 24.34 7.03
CA VAL A 85 3.18 22.99 6.78
C VAL A 85 4.14 22.56 7.89
N ALA A 86 4.97 23.48 8.39
CA ALA A 86 5.89 23.21 9.49
C ALA A 86 5.22 22.82 10.80
N THR A 87 3.99 23.30 11.03
CA THR A 87 3.20 22.95 12.22
C THR A 87 2.31 21.73 11.97
N ARG A 88 1.76 21.58 10.76
CA ARG A 88 0.80 20.52 10.42
C ARG A 88 1.46 19.17 10.13
N LEU A 89 2.67 19.16 9.58
CA LEU A 89 3.39 17.92 9.27
C LEU A 89 3.71 17.07 10.53
N PRO A 90 4.22 17.61 11.65
CA PRO A 90 4.45 16.82 12.86
C PRO A 90 3.15 16.30 13.48
N GLU A 91 2.05 17.06 13.40
CA GLU A 91 0.72 16.60 13.83
C GLU A 91 0.23 15.43 12.97
N ALA A 92 0.46 15.50 11.65
CA ALA A 92 0.12 14.42 10.73
C ALA A 92 0.91 13.14 11.04
N VAL A 93 2.22 13.27 11.27
CA VAL A 93 3.08 12.15 11.68
C VAL A 93 2.60 11.53 13.00
N THR A 94 2.26 12.35 13.98
CA THR A 94 1.73 11.89 15.27
C THR A 94 0.43 11.11 15.08
N ARG A 95 -0.42 11.55 14.15
CA ARG A 95 -1.68 10.88 13.85
C ARG A 95 -1.47 9.54 13.13
N LEU A 96 -0.52 9.47 12.21
CA LEU A 96 -0.15 8.21 11.56
C LEU A 96 0.51 7.23 12.54
N ASP A 97 1.29 7.72 13.51
CA ASP A 97 1.89 6.88 14.57
C ASP A 97 0.85 6.19 15.47
N GLN A 98 -0.37 6.72 15.54
CA GLN A 98 -1.49 6.07 16.26
C GLN A 98 -2.05 4.86 15.52
N VAL A 99 -1.76 4.72 14.22
CA VAL A 99 -2.18 3.56 13.43
C VAL A 99 -1.23 2.40 13.73
N GLN A 100 -1.76 1.33 14.29
CA GLN A 100 -0.97 0.16 14.64
C GLN A 100 -0.81 -0.76 13.42
N ALA A 101 0.40 -0.79 12.85
CA ALA A 101 0.68 -1.69 11.74
C ALA A 101 0.69 -3.17 12.18
N PRO A 102 0.16 -4.08 11.36
CA PRO A 102 0.26 -5.51 11.58
C PRO A 102 1.73 -5.97 11.48
N ALA A 103 2.07 -7.05 12.19
CA ALA A 103 3.45 -7.50 12.35
C ALA A 103 4.18 -7.78 11.02
N GLU A 104 3.46 -8.14 9.96
CA GLU A 104 4.02 -8.38 8.62
C GLU A 104 4.61 -7.12 7.95
N ILE A 105 4.09 -5.93 8.26
CA ILE A 105 4.53 -4.65 7.67
C ILE A 105 4.96 -3.64 8.74
N ALA A 106 5.18 -4.08 9.97
CA ALA A 106 5.50 -3.19 11.08
C ALA A 106 6.83 -2.44 10.84
N ASP A 107 7.84 -3.12 10.31
CA ASP A 107 9.13 -2.51 9.98
C ASP A 107 9.00 -1.50 8.82
N ASP A 108 8.24 -1.84 7.78
CA ASP A 108 7.99 -0.94 6.64
C ASP A 108 7.19 0.30 7.05
N TRP A 109 6.17 0.12 7.91
CA TRP A 109 5.41 1.22 8.49
C TRP A 109 6.29 2.13 9.36
N ALA A 110 7.16 1.55 10.18
CA ALA A 110 8.11 2.31 10.99
C ALA A 110 9.10 3.09 10.12
N ALA A 111 9.60 2.50 9.02
CA ALA A 111 10.47 3.17 8.07
C ALA A 111 9.79 4.36 7.40
N LEU A 112 8.53 4.21 7.00
CA LEU A 112 7.71 5.31 6.48
C LEU A 112 7.61 6.44 7.51
N LEU A 113 7.16 6.13 8.74
CA LEU A 113 7.02 7.14 9.81
C LEU A 113 8.33 7.83 10.15
N ASP A 114 9.45 7.11 10.16
CA ASP A 114 10.77 7.68 10.39
C ASP A 114 11.18 8.65 9.27
N GLY A 115 10.92 8.28 8.01
CA GLY A 115 11.11 9.18 6.87
C GLY A 115 10.30 10.48 7.01
N LEU A 116 9.02 10.38 7.38
CA LEU A 116 8.19 11.57 7.61
C LEU A 116 8.66 12.41 8.80
N ARG A 117 9.15 11.79 9.90
CA ARG A 117 9.73 12.52 11.04
C ARG A 117 10.95 13.33 10.61
N ARG A 118 11.86 12.72 9.85
CA ARG A 118 13.04 13.43 9.31
C ARG A 118 12.65 14.58 8.38
N LEU A 119 11.59 14.38 7.57
CA LEU A 119 11.07 15.47 6.73
C LEU A 119 10.49 16.59 7.59
N SER A 120 9.74 16.26 8.64
CA SER A 120 9.18 17.22 9.61
C SER A 120 10.28 18.02 10.32
N ASP A 121 11.34 17.35 10.79
CA ASP A 121 12.49 18.01 11.41
C ASP A 121 13.18 18.95 10.40
N THR A 122 13.31 18.51 9.15
CA THR A 122 13.88 19.35 8.08
C THR A 122 13.04 20.60 7.87
N VAL A 123 11.71 20.45 7.68
CA VAL A 123 10.80 21.58 7.48
C VAL A 123 10.86 22.58 8.63
N GLY A 124 10.98 22.11 9.88
CA GLY A 124 11.10 22.99 11.06
C GLY A 124 12.34 23.90 11.05
N THR A 125 13.32 23.61 10.20
CA THR A 125 14.54 24.43 10.02
C THR A 125 14.53 25.29 8.76
N LEU A 126 13.54 25.13 7.88
CA LEU A 126 13.46 25.82 6.59
C LEU A 126 12.46 26.98 6.63
N ASP A 127 12.76 28.04 5.89
CA ASP A 127 11.80 29.11 5.58
C ASP A 127 11.07 28.81 4.27
N LEU A 128 9.93 28.13 4.37
CA LEU A 128 9.09 27.77 3.21
C LEU A 128 8.41 28.97 2.54
N GLY A 129 8.52 30.18 3.12
CA GLY A 129 8.11 31.42 2.47
C GLY A 129 9.09 31.87 1.35
N THR A 130 10.27 31.26 1.29
CA THR A 130 11.33 31.61 0.32
C THR A 130 11.51 30.56 -0.78
N PRO A 131 11.95 30.95 -1.99
CA PRO A 131 12.30 29.99 -3.05
C PRO A 131 13.36 28.97 -2.62
N GLU A 132 14.37 29.41 -1.86
CA GLU A 132 15.46 28.57 -1.38
C GLU A 132 14.95 27.51 -0.40
N GLY A 133 14.08 27.88 0.55
CA GLY A 133 13.47 26.94 1.48
C GLY A 133 12.56 25.92 0.78
N GLN A 134 11.81 26.35 -0.23
CA GLN A 134 10.97 25.45 -1.04
C GLN A 134 11.82 24.45 -1.84
N GLN A 135 12.95 24.89 -2.40
CA GLN A 135 13.87 23.99 -3.10
C GLN A 135 14.51 22.97 -2.14
N ALA A 136 14.96 23.43 -0.97
CA ALA A 136 15.53 22.53 0.05
C ALA A 136 14.52 21.48 0.54
N TYR A 137 13.25 21.87 0.68
CA TYR A 137 12.17 20.94 1.01
C TYR A 137 11.93 19.89 -0.09
N ALA A 138 11.93 20.30 -1.37
CA ALA A 138 11.77 19.40 -2.49
C ALA A 138 12.93 18.39 -2.60
N ASP A 139 14.16 18.83 -2.37
CA ASP A 139 15.35 17.98 -2.36
C ASP A 139 15.31 16.97 -1.20
N ALA A 140 14.91 17.42 0.00
CA ALA A 140 14.75 16.56 1.17
C ALA A 140 13.65 15.50 0.94
N SER A 141 12.50 15.91 0.41
CA SER A 141 11.39 15.00 0.07
C SER A 141 11.81 13.95 -0.95
N THR A 142 12.57 14.35 -1.98
CA THR A 142 13.08 13.43 -3.01
C THR A 142 14.04 12.41 -2.42
N ARG A 143 14.98 12.85 -1.58
CA ARG A 143 15.93 11.96 -0.91
C ARG A 143 15.21 10.95 -0.02
N ILE A 144 14.31 11.44 0.84
CA ILE A 144 13.57 10.59 1.76
C ILE A 144 12.72 9.58 0.99
N GLY A 145 12.01 10.01 -0.06
CA GLY A 145 11.24 9.10 -0.93
C GLY A 145 12.09 7.99 -1.54
N GLN A 146 13.32 8.28 -1.95
CA GLN A 146 14.25 7.25 -2.43
C GLN A 146 14.69 6.28 -1.33
N GLU A 147 14.86 6.75 -0.10
CA GLU A 147 15.23 5.93 1.06
C GLU A 147 14.08 4.99 1.48
N ILE A 148 12.83 5.47 1.45
CA ILE A 148 11.65 4.70 1.91
C ILE A 148 10.93 3.94 0.79
N GLY A 149 11.29 4.12 -0.49
CA GLY A 149 10.59 3.52 -1.63
C GLY A 149 10.32 2.00 -1.52
N PRO A 150 11.24 1.17 -1.00
CA PRO A 150 10.94 -0.24 -0.73
C PRO A 150 9.80 -0.46 0.27
N ALA A 151 9.79 0.32 1.36
CA ALA A 151 8.75 0.26 2.39
C ALA A 151 7.40 0.76 1.84
N GLU A 152 7.40 1.83 1.03
CA GLU A 152 6.18 2.29 0.34
C GLU A 152 5.61 1.22 -0.60
N THR A 153 6.47 0.49 -1.31
CA THR A 153 6.06 -0.61 -2.19
C THR A 153 5.44 -1.75 -1.37
N ALA A 154 6.10 -2.18 -0.29
CA ALA A 154 5.60 -3.23 0.59
C ALA A 154 4.25 -2.86 1.23
N LEU A 155 4.10 -1.61 1.69
CA LEU A 155 2.83 -1.09 2.23
C LEU A 155 1.73 -1.07 1.16
N SER A 156 2.04 -0.59 -0.04
CA SER A 156 1.08 -0.56 -1.15
C SER A 156 0.61 -1.97 -1.53
N ASP A 157 1.54 -2.93 -1.62
CA ASP A 157 1.22 -4.32 -1.93
C ASP A 157 0.35 -4.95 -0.83
N TYR A 158 0.69 -4.68 0.44
CA TYR A 158 -0.11 -5.14 1.58
C TYR A 158 -1.53 -4.56 1.56
N VAL A 159 -1.66 -3.26 1.33
CA VAL A 159 -2.97 -2.59 1.24
C VAL A 159 -3.78 -3.13 0.07
N ALA A 160 -3.16 -3.36 -1.09
CA ALA A 160 -3.85 -3.93 -2.24
C ALA A 160 -4.34 -5.36 -1.98
N ALA A 161 -3.55 -6.16 -1.25
CA ALA A 161 -3.90 -7.54 -0.92
C ALA A 161 -4.98 -7.64 0.18
N ASN A 162 -4.97 -6.73 1.16
CA ASN A 162 -5.75 -6.88 2.39
C ASN A 162 -6.86 -5.84 2.57
N CYS A 163 -6.72 -4.64 1.99
CA CYS A 163 -7.66 -3.52 2.19
C CYS A 163 -8.68 -3.38 1.06
N THR A 164 -8.92 -4.42 0.24
CA THR A 164 -9.98 -4.33 -0.77
C THR A 164 -11.31 -4.04 -0.09
N PRO A 165 -12.11 -3.08 -0.58
CA PRO A 165 -13.48 -2.96 -0.12
C PRO A 165 -14.11 -4.31 -0.45
N THR A 166 -14.48 -5.04 0.60
CA THR A 166 -15.15 -6.32 0.44
C THR A 166 -16.26 -6.08 -0.58
N SER A 167 -16.16 -6.74 -1.73
CA SER A 167 -17.31 -6.87 -2.60
C SER A 167 -18.33 -7.57 -1.73
N ALA A 168 -19.23 -6.79 -1.13
CA ALA A 168 -20.50 -7.27 -0.67
C ALA A 168 -21.06 -8.04 -1.87
N SER A 169 -20.94 -9.36 -1.84
CA SER A 169 -21.50 -10.21 -2.88
C SER A 169 -22.99 -9.89 -2.90
N PRO A 170 -23.57 -9.38 -4.01
CA PRO A 170 -25.01 -9.25 -4.10
C PRO A 170 -25.57 -10.67 -4.14
N THR A 171 -25.96 -11.19 -2.98
CA THR A 171 -26.96 -12.25 -2.91
C THR A 171 -28.30 -11.57 -3.12
N GLY A 172 -28.71 -11.49 -4.38
CA GLY A 172 -30.00 -10.95 -4.81
C GLY A 172 -30.37 -11.47 -6.18
#